data_AF-A0A7V5XEC1-F1
#
_entry.id   AF-A0A7V5XEC1-F1
#
_cell.length_a   1.000
_cell.length_b   1.000
_cell.length_c   1.000
_cell.angle_alpha   90.00
_cell.angle_beta   90.00
_cell.angle_gamma   90.00
#
_symmetry.space_group_name_H-M   'P 1'
#
loop_
_entity.id
_entity.type
_entity.pdbx_description
1 polymer ?
#
loop_
_entity_poly.entity_id
_entity_poly.type
_entity_poly.pdbx_seq_one_letter_code
_entity_poly.pdbx_strand_id
1 'polypeptide(L)'
;MNVPSINIRGLAVILIAVALAACSTPATREGLRTWQTQKEQPGAWLDLPLAPGQIVVTGSVNTLDIFVGLIPETFNPYVHAGVIDIIDGEPWVYEEFGHRRLRLGGKPNDSVVGRVKRVPLQDFLNRYFYIEIWEHSRLDRERIVAYAREQYKRATPFDARFDHNDTEKLYCTEFVALAIEAGGADPVPVTPNRNNPSMRAGLDWLGVPDGIIQANSLVRSATKIATLSKHHSPTEIRLVTALKHELYRRFTCDQKLGNLFKWNLVVLNLREPVATFMRMGLELYSDRDGTPSDAEIETAVRQLANHIFGPMPQSAPVCEAGNGAML
;
A
#
# COMPACT_ATOMS: atom_id res chain seq x y z
N MET A 1 42.21 49.71 -6.05
CA MET A 1 42.48 48.75 -4.95
C MET A 1 41.64 47.52 -5.25
N ASN A 2 42.30 46.47 -5.72
CA ASN A 2 41.73 45.15 -5.99
C ASN A 2 42.01 44.22 -4.81
N VAL A 3 41.25 43.12 -4.77
CA VAL A 3 41.42 41.83 -4.04
C VAL A 3 40.28 41.60 -3.02
N PRO A 4 39.61 40.42 -2.99
CA PRO A 4 39.23 39.54 -4.11
C PRO A 4 37.79 38.99 -3.98
N SER A 5 37.19 38.60 -5.11
CA SER A 5 36.00 37.76 -5.15
C SER A 5 36.35 36.32 -4.73
N ILE A 6 35.78 35.85 -3.62
CA ILE A 6 35.89 34.46 -3.18
C ILE A 6 35.01 33.61 -4.08
N ASN A 7 35.67 32.88 -4.99
CA ASN A 7 35.09 31.88 -5.86
C ASN A 7 35.29 30.52 -5.17
N ILE A 8 34.35 30.09 -4.32
CA ILE A 8 34.36 28.73 -3.75
C ILE A 8 33.53 27.82 -4.64
N ARG A 9 34.14 27.48 -5.79
CA ARG A 9 33.99 26.15 -6.36
C ARG A 9 34.68 25.19 -5.39
N GLY A 10 33.92 24.59 -4.48
CA GLY A 10 34.49 23.67 -3.50
C GLY A 10 33.64 23.53 -2.25
N LEU A 11 32.48 22.89 -2.37
CA LEU A 11 31.91 22.17 -1.23
C LEU A 11 31.51 20.76 -1.66
N ALA A 12 32.48 19.87 -1.50
CA ALA A 12 32.33 18.52 -0.97
C ALA A 12 31.25 17.62 -1.61
N VAL A 13 31.68 16.90 -2.65
CA VAL A 13 31.28 15.52 -2.91
C VAL A 13 31.50 14.70 -1.63
N ILE A 14 30.43 14.29 -0.96
CA ILE A 14 30.50 13.32 0.16
C ILE A 14 29.38 12.26 0.01
N LEU A 15 29.86 11.07 -0.37
CA LEU A 15 29.39 9.71 -0.07
C LEU A 15 28.07 9.19 -0.68
N ILE A 16 28.19 8.78 -1.95
CA ILE A 16 27.69 7.46 -2.39
C ILE A 16 28.60 6.41 -1.76
N ALA A 17 28.11 5.70 -0.74
CA ALA A 17 28.55 4.34 -0.35
C ALA A 17 27.77 3.80 0.88
N VAL A 18 26.46 3.56 0.76
CA VAL A 18 25.73 2.61 1.66
C VAL A 18 24.68 1.80 0.88
N ALA A 19 24.90 1.53 -0.41
CA ALA A 19 23.91 0.81 -1.24
C ALA A 19 24.38 -0.56 -1.75
N LEU A 20 25.57 -1.05 -1.35
CA LEU A 20 26.15 -2.27 -1.95
C LEU A 20 26.74 -3.28 -0.95
N ALA A 21 26.41 -3.18 0.35
CA ALA A 21 26.82 -4.18 1.35
C ALA A 21 25.65 -4.90 2.04
N ALA A 22 24.41 -4.69 1.58
CA ALA A 22 23.22 -5.41 2.09
C ALA A 22 22.70 -6.47 1.09
N CYS A 23 23.53 -6.88 0.12
CA CYS A 23 23.16 -7.79 -0.95
C CYS A 23 24.07 -9.02 -0.98
N SER A 24 24.24 -9.73 0.16
CA SER A 24 24.72 -11.13 0.16
C SER A 24 24.66 -11.84 1.52
N THR A 25 23.99 -11.30 2.54
CA THR A 25 23.71 -12.09 3.74
C THR A 25 22.41 -12.86 3.50
N PRO A 26 22.39 -14.20 3.62
CA PRO A 26 21.12 -14.92 3.74
C PRO A 26 20.39 -14.29 4.92
N ALA A 27 19.21 -13.72 4.68
CA ALA A 27 18.39 -13.19 5.75
C ALA A 27 18.16 -14.35 6.73
N THR A 28 18.76 -14.26 7.91
CA THR A 28 18.47 -15.21 8.97
C THR A 28 16.97 -15.10 9.25
N ARG A 29 16.29 -16.26 9.32
CA ARG A 29 14.83 -16.40 9.50
C ARG A 29 14.33 -15.88 10.87
N GLU A 30 15.16 -15.12 11.59
CA GLU A 30 14.93 -14.69 12.96
C GLU A 30 14.02 -13.46 13.02
N GLY A 31 13.01 -13.52 13.89
CA GLY A 31 12.20 -12.35 14.28
C GLY A 31 10.89 -12.15 13.53
N LEU A 32 10.44 -13.11 12.73
CA LEU A 32 9.12 -13.05 12.09
C LEU A 32 8.03 -13.57 13.04
N ARG A 33 6.94 -12.83 13.16
CA ARG A 33 5.77 -13.26 13.90
C ARG A 33 4.65 -13.63 12.93
N THR A 34 4.29 -14.91 12.90
CA THR A 34 3.15 -15.46 12.14
C THR A 34 1.97 -15.55 13.09
N TRP A 35 0.80 -15.08 12.65
CA TRP A 35 -0.33 -14.91 13.58
C TRP A 35 -1.62 -15.59 13.17
N GLN A 36 -1.71 -16.04 11.92
CA GLN A 36 -2.81 -16.86 11.43
C GLN A 36 -2.22 -17.76 10.35
N THR A 37 -2.24 -19.07 10.56
CA THR A 37 -1.87 -20.06 9.55
C THR A 37 -3.04 -21.02 9.46
N GLN A 38 -3.81 -20.99 8.36
CA GLN A 38 -4.95 -21.91 8.25
C GLN A 38 -4.52 -23.38 8.11
N LYS A 39 -3.26 -23.64 7.71
CA LYS A 39 -2.66 -24.97 7.63
C LYS A 39 -1.16 -24.85 7.89
N GLU A 40 -0.63 -25.55 8.88
CA GLU A 40 0.81 -25.74 9.01
C GLU A 40 1.29 -26.74 7.93
N GLN A 41 2.40 -26.44 7.26
CA GLN A 41 3.07 -27.35 6.33
C GLN A 41 4.52 -27.56 6.78
N PRO A 42 4.80 -28.63 7.57
CA PRO A 42 6.13 -28.90 8.09
C PRO A 42 7.20 -28.93 7.00
N GLY A 43 8.21 -28.07 7.12
CA GLY A 43 9.34 -27.98 6.18
C GLY A 43 9.18 -26.94 5.07
N ALA A 44 8.06 -26.21 5.02
CA ALA A 44 7.88 -25.05 4.15
C ALA A 44 8.49 -23.78 4.78
N TRP A 45 8.61 -22.68 4.02
CA TRP A 45 9.05 -21.40 4.56
C TRP A 45 8.10 -20.93 5.68
N LEU A 46 8.63 -20.82 6.91
CA LEU A 46 7.87 -20.58 8.16
C LEU A 46 6.73 -21.58 8.42
N ASP A 47 6.82 -22.80 7.92
CA ASP A 47 5.76 -23.81 7.98
C ASP A 47 4.40 -23.30 7.44
N LEU A 48 4.44 -22.28 6.57
CA LEU A 48 3.26 -21.72 5.92
C LEU A 48 2.94 -22.53 4.65
N PRO A 49 1.66 -22.67 4.29
CA PRO A 49 1.26 -23.39 3.09
C PRO A 49 1.38 -22.45 1.87
N LEU A 50 2.59 -21.92 1.66
CA LEU A 50 2.86 -21.03 0.53
C LEU A 50 2.86 -21.82 -0.77
N ALA A 51 2.19 -21.27 -1.78
CA ALA A 51 2.08 -21.87 -3.09
C ALA A 51 2.23 -20.79 -4.17
N PRO A 52 2.78 -21.15 -5.35
CA PRO A 52 2.78 -20.25 -6.50
C PRO A 52 1.35 -19.82 -6.84
N GLY A 53 1.18 -18.57 -7.25
CA GLY A 53 -0.11 -18.00 -7.67
C GLY A 53 -0.96 -17.46 -6.53
N GLN A 54 -0.51 -17.59 -5.28
CA GLN A 54 -1.10 -16.87 -4.15
C GLN A 54 -0.90 -15.36 -4.30
N ILE A 55 -1.87 -14.60 -3.83
CA ILE A 55 -1.86 -13.14 -3.89
C ILE A 55 -1.41 -12.60 -2.54
N VAL A 56 -0.46 -11.68 -2.55
CA VAL A 56 -0.07 -10.93 -1.36
C VAL A 56 -0.61 -9.51 -1.44
N VAL A 57 -1.23 -9.03 -0.37
CA VAL A 57 -1.69 -7.65 -0.21
C VAL A 57 -1.04 -7.05 1.03
N THR A 58 -0.83 -5.73 1.06
CA THR A 58 -0.07 -5.09 2.14
C THR A 58 -0.85 -4.00 2.84
N GLY A 59 -0.69 -3.92 4.16
CA GLY A 59 -1.15 -2.82 4.97
C GLY A 59 0.02 -2.01 5.53
N SER A 60 -0.19 -0.71 5.65
CA SER A 60 0.86 0.25 6.04
C SER A 60 0.25 1.47 6.70
N VAL A 61 1.09 2.16 7.50
CA VAL A 61 0.81 3.41 8.20
C VAL A 61 1.53 4.61 7.59
N ASN A 62 2.25 4.42 6.48
CA ASN A 62 2.98 5.50 5.84
C ASN A 62 2.02 6.56 5.29
N THR A 63 2.49 7.82 5.24
CA THR A 63 1.67 8.95 4.82
C THR A 63 1.10 8.77 3.41
N LEU A 64 1.91 8.28 2.47
CA LEU A 64 1.47 8.04 1.08
C LEU A 64 0.40 6.96 1.01
N ASP A 65 0.52 5.92 1.82
CA ASP A 65 -0.42 4.80 1.88
C ASP A 65 -1.77 5.23 2.46
N ILE A 66 -1.76 6.15 3.44
CA ILE A 66 -2.98 6.80 3.93
C ILE A 66 -3.58 7.67 2.82
N PHE A 67 -2.78 8.44 2.09
CA PHE A 67 -3.27 9.26 0.96
C PHE A 67 -3.93 8.40 -0.13
N VAL A 68 -3.28 7.33 -0.58
CA VAL A 68 -3.82 6.41 -1.59
C VAL A 68 -5.11 5.74 -1.11
N GLY A 69 -5.18 5.38 0.17
CA GLY A 69 -6.38 4.80 0.77
C GLY A 69 -7.60 5.72 0.80
N LEU A 70 -7.42 7.03 0.62
CA LEU A 70 -8.51 8.02 0.56
C LEU A 70 -9.05 8.26 -0.86
N ILE A 71 -8.34 7.78 -1.88
CA ILE A 71 -8.68 8.01 -3.30
C ILE A 71 -10.04 7.38 -3.65
N PRO A 72 -10.29 6.08 -3.40
CA PRO A 72 -11.50 5.43 -3.88
C PRO A 72 -12.71 5.76 -3.00
N GLU A 73 -13.91 5.63 -3.56
CA GLU A 73 -15.18 5.86 -2.85
C GLU A 73 -15.54 4.79 -1.80
N THR A 74 -14.85 3.65 -1.81
CA THR A 74 -14.95 2.63 -0.77
C THR A 74 -13.64 2.47 0.01
N PHE A 75 -13.73 2.12 1.29
CA PHE A 75 -12.56 1.90 2.12
C PHE A 75 -11.80 0.65 1.68
N ASN A 76 -10.47 0.75 1.63
CA ASN A 76 -9.56 -0.36 1.39
C ASN A 76 -8.45 -0.36 2.45
N PRO A 77 -8.30 -1.43 3.24
CA PRO A 77 -7.22 -1.51 4.23
C PRO A 77 -5.84 -1.67 3.59
N TYR A 78 -5.78 -2.20 2.36
CA TYR A 78 -4.55 -2.53 1.66
C TYR A 78 -4.15 -1.45 0.64
N VAL A 79 -2.85 -1.33 0.37
CA VAL A 79 -2.30 -0.24 -0.47
C VAL A 79 -1.38 -0.73 -1.57
N HIS A 80 -0.97 -1.99 -1.52
CA HIS A 80 -0.10 -2.62 -2.51
C HIS A 80 -0.45 -4.10 -2.64
N ALA A 81 -0.07 -4.70 -3.77
CA ALA A 81 -0.31 -6.10 -4.05
C ALA A 81 0.81 -6.72 -4.90
N GLY A 82 0.92 -8.05 -4.86
CA GLY A 82 1.83 -8.83 -5.70
C GLY A 82 1.40 -10.29 -5.83
N VAL A 83 2.13 -11.04 -6.66
CA VAL A 83 1.92 -12.48 -6.91
C VAL A 83 3.08 -13.27 -6.32
N ILE A 84 2.78 -14.29 -5.51
CA ILE A 84 3.77 -15.20 -4.94
C ILE A 84 4.16 -16.27 -5.96
N ASP A 85 5.45 -16.58 -5.99
CA ASP A 85 6.03 -17.71 -6.72
C ASP A 85 7.02 -18.44 -5.80
N ILE A 86 7.20 -19.74 -6.01
CA ILE A 86 8.17 -20.57 -5.28
C ILE A 86 9.26 -20.96 -6.25
N ILE A 87 10.47 -20.44 -6.04
CA ILE A 87 11.63 -20.63 -6.93
C ILE A 87 12.72 -21.28 -6.11
N ASP A 88 13.14 -22.47 -6.53
CA ASP A 88 14.15 -23.28 -5.84
C ASP A 88 13.83 -23.49 -4.34
N GLY A 89 12.54 -23.61 -4.02
CA GLY A 89 12.03 -23.82 -2.66
C GLY A 89 11.86 -22.55 -1.83
N GLU A 90 12.23 -21.38 -2.34
CA GLU A 90 12.13 -20.10 -1.62
C GLU A 90 10.99 -19.23 -2.16
N PRO A 91 10.25 -18.49 -1.31
CA PRO A 91 9.16 -17.64 -1.74
C PRO A 91 9.63 -16.28 -2.27
N TRP A 92 9.15 -15.94 -3.45
CA TRP A 92 9.38 -14.66 -4.12
C TRP A 92 8.05 -13.97 -4.40
N VAL A 93 8.08 -12.64 -4.47
CA VAL A 93 6.95 -11.81 -4.88
C VAL A 93 7.30 -11.10 -6.18
N TYR A 94 6.44 -11.28 -7.18
CA TYR A 94 6.38 -10.38 -8.32
C TYR A 94 5.47 -9.20 -7.97
N GLU A 95 5.96 -7.99 -8.19
CA GLU A 95 5.24 -6.76 -7.92
C GLU A 95 5.58 -5.70 -8.96
N GLU A 96 4.67 -4.75 -9.15
CA GLU A 96 4.91 -3.56 -9.96
C GLU A 96 5.19 -2.38 -9.02
N PHE A 97 6.38 -1.78 -9.13
CA PHE A 97 6.89 -0.86 -8.11
C PHE A 97 7.51 0.42 -8.70
N GLY A 98 6.86 1.55 -8.42
CA GLY A 98 7.32 2.89 -8.75
C GLY A 98 8.33 3.45 -7.75
N HIS A 99 9.30 4.22 -8.23
CA HIS A 99 10.20 5.03 -7.42
C HIS A 99 10.39 6.39 -8.09
N ARG A 100 10.60 7.41 -7.25
CA ARG A 100 10.82 8.77 -7.74
C ARG A 100 12.24 8.93 -8.27
N ARG A 101 12.39 9.57 -9.43
CA ARG A 101 13.64 10.09 -9.97
C ARG A 101 13.66 11.61 -9.90
N LEU A 102 14.86 12.18 -9.90
CA LEU A 102 15.01 13.62 -10.01
C LEU A 102 14.63 14.05 -11.43
N ARG A 103 13.59 14.88 -11.55
CA ARG A 103 13.16 15.49 -12.82
C ARG A 103 12.80 16.95 -12.57
N LEU A 104 13.24 17.82 -13.47
CA LEU A 104 12.88 19.25 -13.47
C LEU A 104 11.69 19.47 -14.41
N GLY A 105 10.59 20.01 -13.88
CA GLY A 105 9.36 20.31 -14.63
C GLY A 105 8.43 19.11 -14.87
N GLY A 106 7.21 19.41 -15.35
CA GLY A 106 6.14 18.43 -15.58
C GLY A 106 5.18 18.27 -14.40
N LYS A 107 4.22 17.34 -14.53
CA LYS A 107 3.37 16.91 -13.41
C LYS A 107 4.22 16.09 -12.42
N PRO A 108 3.85 16.04 -11.13
CA PRO A 108 4.64 15.30 -10.12
C PRO A 108 4.91 13.84 -10.50
N ASN A 109 3.91 13.16 -11.04
CA ASN A 109 4.02 11.75 -11.42
C ASN A 109 4.89 11.51 -12.65
N ASP A 110 5.23 12.53 -13.44
CA ASP A 110 6.19 12.40 -14.55
C ASP A 110 7.62 12.11 -14.05
N SER A 111 7.86 12.26 -12.75
CA SER A 111 9.13 11.92 -12.08
C SER A 111 9.15 10.51 -11.51
N VAL A 112 8.03 9.79 -11.50
CA VAL A 112 7.93 8.44 -10.97
C VAL A 112 8.12 7.44 -12.12
N VAL A 113 9.03 6.49 -11.93
CA VAL A 113 9.29 5.42 -12.89
C VAL A 113 9.43 4.11 -12.16
N GLY A 114 9.28 3.00 -12.86
CA GLY A 114 9.38 1.69 -12.25
C GLY A 114 9.19 0.60 -13.29
N ARG A 115 9.09 -0.62 -12.80
CA ARG A 115 8.78 -1.80 -13.60
C ARG A 115 8.41 -2.95 -12.69
N VAL A 116 7.89 -4.02 -13.28
CA VAL A 116 7.72 -5.29 -12.59
C VAL A 116 9.08 -5.76 -12.08
N LYS A 117 9.11 -6.11 -10.80
CA LYS A 117 10.28 -6.66 -10.09
C LYS A 117 9.92 -8.01 -9.53
N ARG A 118 10.99 -8.76 -9.21
CA ARG A 118 10.94 -9.98 -8.41
C ARG A 118 11.78 -9.75 -7.17
N VAL A 119 11.19 -9.88 -6.00
CA VAL A 119 11.86 -9.65 -4.70
C VAL A 119 11.61 -10.83 -3.76
N PRO A 120 12.56 -11.17 -2.87
CA PRO A 120 12.31 -12.17 -1.84
C PRO A 120 11.11 -11.77 -0.97
N LEU A 121 10.28 -12.74 -0.56
CA LEU A 121 9.11 -12.45 0.29
C LEU A 121 9.50 -11.74 1.60
N GLN A 122 10.66 -12.07 2.16
CA GLN A 122 11.18 -11.41 3.36
C GLN A 122 11.43 -9.91 3.13
N ASP A 123 12.06 -9.54 2.02
CA ASP A 123 12.34 -8.15 1.68
C ASP A 123 11.05 -7.40 1.35
N PHE A 124 10.09 -8.09 0.72
CA PHE A 124 8.76 -7.57 0.50
C PHE A 124 8.09 -7.24 1.84
N LEU A 125 8.05 -8.18 2.79
CA LEU A 125 7.48 -8.01 4.12
C LEU A 125 8.16 -6.87 4.91
N ASN A 126 9.49 -6.75 4.85
CA ASN A 126 10.25 -5.73 5.56
C ASN A 126 9.88 -4.28 5.19
N ARG A 127 9.20 -4.05 4.06
CA ARG A 127 8.79 -2.71 3.60
C ARG A 127 7.45 -2.24 4.15
N TYR A 128 6.66 -3.14 4.74
CA TYR A 128 5.27 -2.86 5.13
C TYR A 128 5.02 -3.15 6.60
N PHE A 129 3.94 -2.58 7.13
CA PHE A 129 3.53 -2.84 8.52
C PHE A 129 3.07 -4.29 8.69
N TYR A 130 2.32 -4.79 7.71
CA TYR A 130 1.96 -6.20 7.60
C TYR A 130 1.65 -6.57 6.16
N ILE A 131 1.65 -7.87 5.88
CA ILE A 131 1.13 -8.44 4.64
C ILE A 131 0.09 -9.51 4.97
N GLU A 132 -0.81 -9.74 4.02
CA GLU A 132 -1.72 -10.88 4.04
C GLU A 132 -1.60 -11.66 2.74
N ILE A 133 -1.63 -12.97 2.86
CA ILE A 133 -1.50 -13.91 1.75
C ILE A 133 -2.84 -14.60 1.56
N TRP A 134 -3.29 -14.66 0.31
CA TRP A 134 -4.62 -15.12 -0.07
C TRP A 134 -4.53 -16.11 -1.24
N GLU A 135 -5.41 -17.10 -1.24
CA GLU A 135 -5.48 -18.12 -2.28
C GLU A 135 -6.86 -18.13 -2.95
N HIS A 136 -6.86 -18.09 -4.28
CA HIS A 136 -8.04 -18.35 -5.10
C HIS A 136 -8.08 -19.82 -5.51
N SER A 137 -8.84 -20.64 -4.78
CA SER A 137 -8.85 -22.09 -4.96
C SER A 137 -9.40 -22.59 -6.30
N ARG A 138 -10.14 -21.73 -7.03
CA ARG A 138 -10.77 -22.07 -8.33
C ARG A 138 -9.99 -21.58 -9.55
N LEU A 139 -8.93 -20.80 -9.36
CA LEU A 139 -8.15 -20.22 -10.45
C LEU A 139 -6.92 -21.06 -10.78
N ASP A 140 -6.48 -21.00 -12.03
CA ASP A 140 -5.27 -21.66 -12.49
C ASP A 140 -4.03 -20.90 -12.00
N ARG A 141 -3.44 -21.39 -10.91
CA ARG A 141 -2.25 -20.82 -10.27
C ARG A 141 -1.03 -20.78 -11.19
N GLU A 142 -0.87 -21.75 -12.08
CA GLU A 142 0.27 -21.79 -13.00
C GLU A 142 0.16 -20.66 -14.02
N ARG A 143 -1.05 -20.38 -14.51
CA ARG A 143 -1.30 -19.26 -15.42
C ARG A 143 -1.12 -17.90 -14.75
N ILE A 144 -1.55 -17.74 -13.49
CA ILE A 144 -1.30 -16.52 -12.70
C ILE A 144 0.21 -16.24 -12.61
N VAL A 145 1.00 -17.24 -12.26
CA VAL A 145 2.45 -17.11 -12.13
C VAL A 145 3.14 -16.94 -13.48
N ALA A 146 2.68 -17.63 -14.52
CA ALA A 146 3.21 -17.47 -15.87
C ALA A 146 3.05 -16.03 -16.36
N TYR A 147 1.89 -15.42 -16.12
CA TYR A 147 1.67 -14.00 -16.41
C TYR A 147 2.66 -13.12 -15.65
N ALA A 148 2.79 -13.30 -14.33
CA ALA A 148 3.71 -12.53 -13.50
C ALA A 148 5.17 -12.63 -13.98
N ARG A 149 5.62 -13.84 -14.32
CA ARG A 149 6.96 -14.09 -14.89
C ARG A 149 7.16 -13.40 -16.23
N GLU A 150 6.15 -13.38 -17.09
CA GLU A 150 6.21 -12.74 -18.39
C GLU A 150 6.33 -11.21 -18.27
N GLN A 151 5.52 -10.58 -17.42
CA GLN A 151 5.61 -9.13 -17.20
C GLN A 151 6.97 -8.73 -16.59
N TYR A 152 7.52 -9.56 -15.69
CA TYR A 152 8.87 -9.38 -15.18
C TYR A 152 9.93 -9.45 -16.29
N LYS A 153 9.85 -10.44 -17.19
CA LYS A 153 10.78 -10.58 -18.34
C LYS A 153 10.68 -9.38 -19.29
N ARG A 154 9.47 -8.89 -19.53
CA ARG A 154 9.22 -7.69 -20.35
C ARG A 154 9.69 -6.40 -19.70
N ALA A 155 9.96 -6.43 -18.39
CA ALA A 155 10.23 -5.24 -17.60
C ALA A 155 9.12 -4.18 -17.79
N THR A 156 7.86 -4.65 -17.80
CA THR A 156 6.68 -3.80 -18.01
C THR A 156 6.75 -2.56 -17.12
N PRO A 157 6.64 -1.34 -17.66
CA PRO A 157 6.86 -0.13 -16.88
C PRO A 157 5.77 0.14 -15.84
N PHE A 158 6.16 0.82 -14.76
CA PHE A 158 5.22 1.31 -13.76
C PHE A 158 4.35 2.43 -14.34
N ASP A 159 3.06 2.31 -14.18
CA ASP A 159 2.12 3.38 -14.45
C ASP A 159 1.99 4.31 -13.23
N ALA A 160 2.64 5.47 -13.34
CA ALA A 160 2.56 6.49 -12.31
C ALA A 160 1.22 7.24 -12.29
N ARG A 161 0.35 7.06 -13.29
CA ARG A 161 -0.94 7.74 -13.38
C ARG A 161 -2.10 6.88 -12.95
N PHE A 162 -1.91 5.58 -12.71
CA PHE A 162 -2.99 4.66 -12.34
C PHE A 162 -4.14 4.64 -13.36
N ASP A 163 -3.82 4.82 -14.63
CA ASP A 163 -4.71 4.73 -15.77
C ASP A 163 -4.89 3.28 -16.20
N HIS A 164 -5.95 2.65 -15.69
CA HIS A 164 -6.34 1.28 -16.02
C HIS A 164 -6.73 1.06 -17.50
N ASN A 165 -6.74 2.10 -18.33
CA ASN A 165 -6.97 1.98 -19.76
C ASN A 165 -5.67 1.82 -20.57
N ASP A 166 -4.51 2.15 -19.98
CA ASP A 166 -3.19 2.01 -20.62
C ASP A 166 -2.50 0.71 -20.18
N THR A 167 -2.77 -0.39 -20.88
CA THR A 167 -2.15 -1.69 -20.55
C THR A 167 -0.67 -1.83 -20.95
N GLU A 168 -0.05 -0.80 -21.55
CA GLU A 168 1.39 -0.81 -21.83
C GLU A 168 2.23 -0.57 -20.56
N LYS A 169 1.60 -0.01 -19.53
CA LYS A 169 2.18 0.23 -18.20
C LYS A 169 1.20 -0.33 -17.17
N LEU A 170 1.69 -0.73 -16.01
CA LEU A 170 0.82 -1.29 -14.99
C LEU A 170 1.09 -0.60 -13.66
N TYR A 171 0.07 -0.45 -12.83
CA TYR A 171 0.25 -0.23 -11.39
C TYR A 171 0.03 -1.53 -10.62
N CYS A 172 0.38 -1.54 -9.33
CA CYS A 172 0.49 -2.77 -8.55
C CYS A 172 -0.77 -3.64 -8.51
N THR A 173 -1.94 -3.05 -8.35
CA THR A 173 -3.21 -3.80 -8.27
C THR A 173 -3.76 -4.19 -9.63
N GLU A 174 -3.50 -3.40 -10.67
CA GLU A 174 -3.81 -3.77 -12.06
C GLU A 174 -2.95 -4.94 -12.55
N PHE A 175 -1.65 -4.92 -12.25
CA PHE A 175 -0.75 -6.03 -12.53
C PHE A 175 -1.28 -7.35 -11.95
N VAL A 176 -1.74 -7.32 -10.70
CA VAL A 176 -2.30 -8.51 -10.04
C VAL A 176 -3.69 -8.86 -10.59
N ALA A 177 -4.53 -7.87 -10.92
CA ALA A 177 -5.83 -8.11 -11.55
C ALA A 177 -5.68 -8.89 -12.87
N LEU A 178 -4.81 -8.43 -13.75
CA LEU A 178 -4.53 -9.11 -15.02
C LEU A 178 -3.88 -10.49 -14.80
N ALA A 179 -3.10 -10.68 -13.73
CA ALA A 179 -2.57 -11.98 -13.37
C ALA A 179 -3.68 -12.96 -12.96
N ILE A 180 -4.64 -12.54 -12.12
CA ILE A 180 -5.77 -13.40 -11.71
C ILE A 180 -6.76 -13.66 -12.86
N GLU A 181 -6.96 -12.68 -13.74
CA GLU A 181 -7.71 -12.85 -14.99
C GLU A 181 -7.05 -13.86 -15.92
N ALA A 182 -5.71 -13.82 -16.05
CA ALA A 182 -4.96 -14.84 -16.78
C ALA A 182 -5.16 -16.24 -16.20
N GLY A 183 -5.41 -16.35 -14.89
CA GLY A 183 -5.81 -17.56 -14.15
C GLY A 183 -7.26 -17.99 -14.35
N GLY A 184 -8.07 -17.23 -15.08
CA GLY A 184 -9.47 -17.55 -15.41
C GLY A 184 -10.51 -16.80 -14.57
N ALA A 185 -10.13 -15.74 -13.84
CA ALA A 185 -11.10 -14.88 -13.17
C ALA A 185 -11.83 -13.97 -14.17
N ASP A 186 -13.03 -13.52 -13.79
CA ASP A 186 -13.69 -12.39 -14.45
C ASP A 186 -12.88 -11.10 -14.24
N PRO A 187 -12.99 -10.10 -15.15
CA PRO A 187 -12.31 -8.83 -14.99
C PRO A 187 -12.59 -8.15 -13.65
N VAL A 188 -11.54 -7.67 -12.99
CA VAL A 188 -11.69 -7.01 -11.69
C VAL A 188 -12.30 -5.62 -11.88
N PRO A 189 -13.42 -5.30 -11.22
CA PRO A 189 -14.06 -4.01 -11.40
C PRO A 189 -13.18 -2.88 -10.84
N VAL A 190 -13.17 -1.77 -11.57
CA VAL A 190 -12.60 -0.50 -11.14
C VAL A 190 -13.53 0.15 -10.12
N THR A 191 -12.97 0.62 -9.01
CA THR A 191 -13.71 1.40 -8.01
C THR A 191 -13.57 2.89 -8.33
N PRO A 192 -14.67 3.65 -8.50
CA PRO A 192 -14.62 5.09 -8.75
C PRO A 192 -13.86 5.86 -7.67
N ASN A 193 -13.31 7.02 -8.04
CA ASN A 193 -12.70 7.90 -7.05
C ASN A 193 -13.79 8.59 -6.22
N ARG A 194 -13.47 8.84 -4.96
CA ARG A 194 -14.34 9.61 -4.07
C ARG A 194 -14.60 11.00 -4.64
N ASN A 195 -15.85 11.42 -4.66
CA ASN A 195 -16.26 12.76 -5.10
C ASN A 195 -15.98 13.86 -4.05
N ASN A 196 -14.73 13.97 -3.60
CA ASN A 196 -14.26 15.06 -2.74
C ASN A 196 -13.55 16.12 -3.62
N PRO A 197 -13.94 17.41 -3.59
CA PRO A 197 -13.33 18.45 -4.44
C PRO A 197 -11.81 18.61 -4.24
N SER A 198 -11.33 18.50 -3.00
CA SER A 198 -9.91 18.59 -2.71
C SER A 198 -9.14 17.37 -3.21
N MET A 199 -9.75 16.18 -3.18
CA MET A 199 -9.17 14.97 -3.74
C MET A 199 -9.08 15.09 -5.26
N ARG A 200 -10.17 15.45 -5.94
CA ARG A 200 -10.19 15.65 -7.40
C ARG A 200 -9.12 16.63 -7.87
N ALA A 201 -9.02 17.79 -7.23
CA ALA A 201 -7.96 18.76 -7.55
C ALA A 201 -6.54 18.17 -7.37
N GLY A 202 -6.34 17.33 -6.37
CA GLY A 202 -5.08 16.61 -6.16
C GLY A 202 -4.81 15.58 -7.26
N LEU A 203 -5.80 14.78 -7.63
CA LEU A 203 -5.68 13.76 -8.69
C LEU A 203 -5.46 14.39 -10.06
N ASP A 204 -6.15 15.48 -10.38
CA ASP A 204 -5.95 16.25 -11.63
C ASP A 204 -4.51 16.77 -11.73
N TRP A 205 -3.98 17.30 -10.62
CA TRP A 205 -2.60 17.77 -10.51
C TRP A 205 -1.59 16.63 -10.69
N LEU A 206 -1.87 15.46 -10.11
CA LEU A 206 -1.07 14.24 -10.29
C LEU A 206 -1.24 13.61 -11.69
N GLY A 207 -2.33 13.93 -12.39
CA GLY A 207 -2.70 13.32 -13.67
C GLY A 207 -3.25 11.91 -13.53
N VAL A 208 -3.92 11.62 -12.41
CA VAL A 208 -4.58 10.33 -12.16
C VAL A 208 -6.03 10.42 -12.64
N PRO A 209 -6.48 9.53 -13.55
CA PRO A 209 -7.85 9.54 -14.06
C PRO A 209 -8.84 9.01 -13.01
N ASP A 210 -10.13 8.98 -13.38
CA ASP A 210 -11.14 8.41 -12.51
C ASP A 210 -11.04 6.89 -12.44
N GLY A 211 -11.19 6.38 -11.22
CA GLY A 211 -11.27 4.96 -10.93
C GLY A 211 -9.92 4.26 -10.74
N ILE A 212 -9.88 3.33 -9.79
CA ILE A 212 -8.72 2.48 -9.52
C ILE A 212 -9.14 1.06 -9.14
N ILE A 213 -8.36 0.06 -9.54
CA ILE A 213 -8.52 -1.30 -9.03
C ILE A 213 -7.99 -1.36 -7.60
N GLN A 214 -8.86 -1.65 -6.64
CA GLN A 214 -8.47 -1.74 -5.23
C GLN A 214 -7.90 -3.12 -4.88
N ALA A 215 -6.88 -3.15 -4.02
CA ALA A 215 -6.27 -4.39 -3.53
C ALA A 215 -7.27 -5.33 -2.83
N ASN A 216 -8.26 -4.79 -2.09
CA ASN A 216 -9.32 -5.62 -1.48
C ASN A 216 -10.20 -6.34 -2.52
N SER A 217 -10.39 -5.77 -3.72
CA SER A 217 -11.15 -6.42 -4.78
C SER A 217 -10.44 -7.67 -5.31
N LEU A 218 -9.10 -7.72 -5.23
CA LEU A 218 -8.28 -8.86 -5.67
C LEU A 218 -8.45 -10.10 -4.79
N VAL A 219 -8.94 -9.94 -3.56
CA VAL A 219 -8.98 -11.01 -2.54
C VAL A 219 -10.38 -11.31 -2.01
N ARG A 220 -11.42 -10.66 -2.56
CA ARG A 220 -12.81 -10.73 -2.07
C ARG A 220 -13.39 -12.15 -2.06
N SER A 221 -13.03 -12.98 -3.04
CA SER A 221 -13.47 -14.38 -3.16
C SER A 221 -12.37 -15.39 -2.77
N ALA A 222 -11.24 -14.89 -2.28
CA ALA A 222 -10.09 -15.72 -1.91
C ALA A 222 -10.17 -16.17 -0.45
N THR A 223 -9.44 -17.22 -0.12
CA THR A 223 -9.26 -17.68 1.25
C THR A 223 -7.98 -17.08 1.81
N LYS A 224 -8.05 -16.44 2.98
CA LYS A 224 -6.85 -15.93 3.68
C LYS A 224 -6.01 -17.11 4.17
N ILE A 225 -4.76 -17.16 3.75
CA ILE A 225 -3.79 -18.17 4.13
C ILE A 225 -3.03 -17.76 5.38
N ALA A 226 -2.51 -16.52 5.36
CA ALA A 226 -1.71 -16.00 6.45
C ALA A 226 -1.75 -14.47 6.58
N THR A 227 -1.51 -13.99 7.79
CA THR A 227 -1.16 -12.60 8.09
C THR A 227 0.22 -12.59 8.73
N LEU A 228 1.15 -11.83 8.15
CA LEU A 228 2.55 -11.77 8.58
C LEU A 228 2.95 -10.34 8.91
N SER A 229 3.66 -10.18 10.02
CA SER A 229 4.35 -8.94 10.38
C SER A 229 5.67 -9.26 11.07
N LYS A 230 6.66 -8.40 10.86
CA LYS A 230 7.95 -8.51 11.54
C LYS A 230 7.88 -8.02 12.98
N HIS A 231 7.13 -6.94 13.23
CA HIS A 231 7.21 -6.20 14.48
C HIS A 231 5.87 -6.07 15.20
N HIS A 232 4.76 -6.37 14.53
CA HIS A 232 3.44 -6.04 15.05
C HIS A 232 2.63 -7.29 15.41
N SER A 233 1.87 -7.14 16.48
CA SER A 233 0.87 -8.08 16.96
C SER A 233 -0.41 -8.04 16.12
N PRO A 234 -1.28 -9.06 16.23
CA PRO A 234 -2.58 -9.07 15.55
C PRO A 234 -3.45 -7.89 15.96
N THR A 235 -3.38 -7.49 17.24
CA THR A 235 -4.12 -6.34 17.77
C THR A 235 -3.65 -5.05 17.11
N GLU A 236 -2.34 -4.83 16.99
CA GLU A 236 -1.79 -3.65 16.29
C GLU A 236 -2.21 -3.61 14.80
N ILE A 237 -2.19 -4.76 14.11
CA ILE A 237 -2.65 -4.85 12.72
C ILE A 237 -4.12 -4.45 12.60
N ARG A 238 -4.98 -4.94 13.50
CA ARG A 238 -6.40 -4.59 13.54
C ARG A 238 -6.63 -3.12 13.90
N LEU A 239 -5.83 -2.58 14.82
CA LEU A 239 -5.83 -1.16 15.16
C LEU A 239 -5.48 -0.29 13.95
N VAL A 240 -4.42 -0.61 13.19
CA VAL A 240 -4.08 0.14 11.97
C VAL A 240 -5.24 0.21 11.00
N THR A 241 -5.90 -0.93 10.75
CA THR A 241 -7.06 -0.99 9.86
C THR A 241 -8.20 -0.11 10.37
N ALA A 242 -8.53 -0.19 11.67
CA ALA A 242 -9.58 0.64 12.27
C ALA A 242 -9.23 2.14 12.26
N LEU A 243 -7.98 2.51 12.52
CA LEU A 243 -7.50 3.90 12.48
C LEU A 243 -7.62 4.48 11.08
N LYS A 244 -7.16 3.74 10.05
CA LYS A 244 -7.31 4.14 8.65
C LYS A 244 -8.79 4.25 8.26
N HIS A 245 -9.62 3.31 8.70
CA HIS A 245 -11.05 3.35 8.43
C HIS A 245 -11.72 4.58 9.06
N GLU A 246 -11.34 4.96 10.28
CA GLU A 246 -11.86 6.15 10.94
C GLU A 246 -11.41 7.45 10.27
N LEU A 247 -10.16 7.54 9.81
CA LEU A 247 -9.70 8.67 8.97
C LEU A 247 -10.49 8.73 7.66
N TYR A 248 -10.67 7.59 7.01
CA TYR A 248 -11.43 7.46 5.77
C TYR A 248 -12.89 7.91 5.93
N ARG A 249 -13.53 7.50 7.03
CA ARG A 249 -14.90 7.86 7.39
C ARG A 249 -15.05 9.36 7.66
N ARG A 250 -14.05 9.98 8.29
CA ARG A 250 -14.04 11.41 8.62
C ARG A 250 -13.65 12.32 7.44
N PHE A 251 -13.07 11.77 6.38
CA PHE A 251 -12.69 12.54 5.19
C PHE A 251 -13.90 12.83 4.29
N THR A 252 -14.85 13.62 4.81
CA THR A 252 -16.10 14.03 4.17
C THR A 252 -15.88 15.05 3.04
N CYS A 253 -16.92 15.43 2.29
CA CYS A 253 -16.74 16.25 1.08
C CYS A 253 -16.25 17.67 1.30
N ASP A 254 -16.52 18.20 2.49
CA ASP A 254 -16.04 19.49 2.95
C ASP A 254 -14.57 19.43 3.44
N GLN A 255 -14.03 18.23 3.68
CA GLN A 255 -12.64 18.06 4.10
C GLN A 255 -11.67 18.32 2.95
N LYS A 256 -10.56 18.95 3.30
CA LYS A 256 -9.45 19.22 2.38
C LYS A 256 -8.30 18.27 2.66
N LEU A 257 -7.57 17.86 1.63
CA LEU A 257 -6.31 17.11 1.80
C LEU A 257 -5.35 17.85 2.74
N GLY A 258 -5.35 19.18 2.65
CA GLY A 258 -4.57 20.05 3.53
C GLY A 258 -4.97 20.00 5.02
N ASN A 259 -6.07 19.36 5.41
CA ASN A 259 -6.43 19.11 6.82
C ASN A 259 -5.68 17.88 7.36
N LEU A 260 -5.36 16.92 6.50
CA LEU A 260 -4.71 15.66 6.87
C LEU A 260 -3.21 15.70 6.59
N PHE A 261 -2.80 16.37 5.53
CA PHE A 261 -1.44 16.35 5.01
C PHE A 261 -0.79 17.73 4.99
N LYS A 262 0.54 17.74 5.06
CA LYS A 262 1.40 18.89 4.87
C LYS A 262 2.63 18.51 4.05
N TRP A 263 3.15 19.44 3.26
CA TRP A 263 4.44 19.28 2.61
C TRP A 263 5.55 19.81 3.51
N ASN A 264 6.62 19.02 3.66
CA ASN A 264 7.91 19.50 4.14
C ASN A 264 8.91 19.41 2.99
N LEU A 265 9.14 20.55 2.33
CA LEU A 265 9.87 20.62 1.06
C LEU A 265 9.27 19.71 -0.01
N VAL A 266 9.81 18.50 -0.17
CA VAL A 266 9.44 17.52 -1.20
C VAL A 266 8.80 16.26 -0.62
N VAL A 267 8.58 16.19 0.69
CA VAL A 267 8.03 15.02 1.38
C VAL A 267 6.63 15.34 1.91
N LEU A 268 5.66 14.52 1.51
CA LEU A 268 4.31 14.56 2.07
C LEU A 268 4.32 13.94 3.47
N ASN A 269 3.80 14.65 4.45
CA ASN A 269 3.72 14.23 5.84
C ASN A 269 2.29 14.37 6.36
N LEU A 270 1.94 13.57 7.37
CA LEU A 270 0.73 13.80 8.15
C LEU A 270 0.83 15.12 8.93
N ARG A 271 -0.31 15.80 9.11
CA ARG A 271 -0.42 16.86 10.11
C ARG A 271 -0.36 16.29 11.52
N GLU A 272 0.10 17.11 12.46
CA GLU A 272 0.37 16.68 13.83
C GLU A 272 -0.82 16.01 14.53
N PRO A 273 -2.07 16.53 14.42
CA PRO A 273 -3.21 15.84 15.03
C PRO A 273 -3.44 14.44 14.44
N VAL A 274 -3.22 14.27 13.13
CA VAL A 274 -3.38 12.98 12.45
C VAL A 274 -2.26 12.02 12.82
N ALA A 275 -1.02 12.49 12.87
CA ALA A 275 0.13 11.70 13.31
C ALA A 275 -0.04 11.25 14.78
N THR A 276 -0.51 12.15 15.65
CA THR A 276 -0.81 11.86 17.06
C THR A 276 -1.92 10.83 17.19
N PHE A 277 -3.00 10.96 16.40
CA PHE A 277 -4.08 9.97 16.35
C PHE A 277 -3.59 8.58 15.95
N MET A 278 -2.77 8.48 14.89
CA MET A 278 -2.21 7.20 14.47
C MET A 278 -1.32 6.58 15.56
N ARG A 279 -0.45 7.38 16.19
CA ARG A 279 0.46 6.91 17.25
C ARG A 279 -0.30 6.46 18.50
N MET A 280 -1.15 7.31 19.05
CA MET A 280 -1.95 6.98 20.25
C MET A 280 -2.89 5.80 19.98
N GLY A 281 -3.42 5.70 18.76
CA GLY A 281 -4.28 4.61 18.35
C GLY A 281 -3.59 3.25 18.43
N LEU A 282 -2.33 3.17 18.00
CA LEU A 282 -1.53 1.95 18.07
C LEU A 282 -1.21 1.52 19.51
N GLU A 283 -1.21 2.45 20.45
CA GLU A 283 -0.91 2.24 21.86
C GLU A 283 -2.16 1.88 22.70
N LEU A 284 -3.38 1.90 22.13
CA LEU A 284 -4.65 1.72 22.87
C LEU A 284 -4.73 0.46 23.74
N TYR A 285 -3.98 -0.59 23.38
CA TYR A 285 -3.97 -1.88 24.07
C TYR A 285 -2.55 -2.39 24.35
N SER A 286 -1.53 -1.52 24.41
CA SER A 286 -0.14 -1.96 24.65
C SER A 286 0.05 -2.63 26.01
N ASP A 287 -0.72 -2.21 27.01
CA ASP A 287 -0.52 -2.58 28.42
C ASP A 287 -1.64 -3.50 28.95
N ARG A 288 -2.49 -4.03 28.06
CA ARG A 288 -3.66 -4.83 28.44
C ARG A 288 -3.47 -6.31 28.13
N ASP A 289 -3.82 -7.15 29.10
CA ASP A 289 -3.95 -8.59 28.89
C ASP A 289 -5.23 -8.93 28.09
N GLY A 290 -5.08 -9.80 27.09
CA GLY A 290 -6.17 -10.31 26.25
C GLY A 290 -6.24 -9.67 24.86
N THR A 291 -7.02 -10.31 23.97
CA THR A 291 -7.22 -9.82 22.60
C THR A 291 -8.57 -9.11 22.49
N PRO A 292 -8.62 -7.79 22.25
CA PRO A 292 -9.88 -7.07 22.12
C PRO A 292 -10.65 -7.53 20.88
N SER A 293 -11.98 -7.47 20.94
CA SER A 293 -12.87 -7.72 19.80
C SER A 293 -12.82 -6.56 18.78
N ASP A 294 -13.29 -6.79 17.54
CA ASP A 294 -13.27 -5.75 16.50
C ASP A 294 -14.16 -4.57 16.89
N ALA A 295 -15.32 -4.85 17.49
CA ALA A 295 -16.24 -3.82 17.98
C ALA A 295 -15.63 -2.96 19.09
N GLU A 296 -14.84 -3.56 20.00
CA GLU A 296 -14.11 -2.82 21.03
C GLU A 296 -13.04 -1.92 20.41
N ILE A 297 -12.25 -2.45 19.46
CA ILE A 297 -11.23 -1.68 18.74
C ILE A 297 -11.88 -0.48 18.01
N GLU A 298 -12.93 -0.71 17.24
CA GLU A 298 -13.62 0.35 16.50
C GLU A 298 -14.19 1.42 17.42
N THR A 299 -14.76 1.01 18.56
CA THR A 299 -15.30 1.93 19.57
C THR A 299 -14.18 2.79 20.18
N ALA A 300 -13.08 2.17 20.61
CA ALA A 300 -11.95 2.87 21.20
C ALA A 300 -11.29 3.84 20.20
N VAL A 301 -11.09 3.41 18.95
CA VAL A 301 -10.57 4.26 17.88
C VAL A 301 -11.49 5.45 17.62
N ARG A 302 -12.81 5.26 17.59
CA ARG A 302 -13.77 6.36 17.39
C ARG A 302 -13.77 7.34 18.57
N GLN A 303 -13.66 6.84 19.79
CA GLN A 303 -13.54 7.67 20.99
C GLN A 303 -12.25 8.50 20.97
N LEU A 304 -11.11 7.89 20.61
CA LEU A 304 -9.84 8.59 20.42
C LEU A 304 -9.94 9.66 19.33
N ALA A 305 -10.59 9.33 18.20
CA ALA A 305 -10.79 10.28 17.11
C ALA A 305 -11.67 11.46 17.55
N ASN A 306 -12.72 11.22 18.34
CA ASN A 306 -13.54 12.28 18.93
C ASN A 306 -12.75 13.17 19.89
N HIS A 307 -11.82 12.58 20.66
CA HIS A 307 -10.96 13.33 21.57
C HIS A 307 -9.98 14.25 20.82
N ILE A 308 -9.34 13.74 19.76
CA ILE A 308 -8.29 14.48 19.02
C ILE A 308 -8.88 15.47 18.01
N PHE A 309 -9.91 15.06 17.26
CA PHE A 309 -10.47 15.86 16.15
C PHE A 309 -11.79 16.54 16.50
N GLY A 310 -12.33 16.28 17.68
CA GLY A 310 -13.71 16.64 18.03
C GLY A 310 -14.74 15.63 17.51
N PRO A 311 -15.99 15.72 18.00
CA PRO A 311 -17.07 14.86 17.56
C PRO A 311 -17.34 15.05 16.07
N MET A 312 -17.60 13.96 15.35
CA MET A 312 -18.01 14.06 13.95
C MET A 312 -19.41 14.69 13.87
N PRO A 313 -19.62 15.72 13.02
CA PRO A 313 -20.93 16.32 12.86
C PRO A 313 -21.96 15.29 12.37
N GLN A 314 -23.17 15.30 12.96
CA GLN A 314 -24.26 14.41 12.53
C GLN A 314 -24.70 14.67 11.08
N SER A 315 -24.47 15.89 10.58
CA SER A 315 -24.80 16.35 9.23
C SER A 315 -23.59 16.41 8.29
N ALA A 316 -22.49 15.72 8.61
CA ALA A 316 -21.30 15.77 7.77
C ALA A 316 -21.59 15.18 6.37
N PRO A 317 -21.31 15.91 5.27
CA PRO A 317 -21.69 15.47 3.94
C PRO A 317 -20.87 14.25 3.51
N VAL A 318 -21.56 13.13 3.26
CA VAL A 318 -20.94 11.94 2.68
C VAL A 318 -20.72 12.20 1.19
N CYS A 319 -19.55 11.82 0.68
CA CYS A 319 -19.30 11.89 -0.75
C CYS A 319 -19.99 10.72 -1.41
N GLU A 320 -21.14 11.00 -2.01
CA GLU A 320 -21.76 10.09 -2.95
C GLU A 320 -20.77 9.77 -4.07
N ALA A 321 -20.88 8.56 -4.60
CA ALA A 321 -20.26 8.19 -5.87
C ALA A 321 -20.52 9.32 -6.87
N GLY A 322 -19.49 9.77 -7.58
CA GLY A 322 -19.74 10.63 -8.72
C GLY A 322 -20.72 9.89 -9.62
N ASN A 323 -21.93 10.40 -9.83
CA ASN A 323 -22.82 9.89 -10.85
C ASN A 323 -22.03 9.95 -12.15
N GLY A 324 -21.42 8.82 -12.53
CA GLY A 324 -20.81 8.67 -13.84
C GLY A 324 -21.87 9.11 -14.81
N ALA A 325 -21.61 10.21 -15.50
CA ALA A 325 -22.43 10.59 -16.62
C ALA A 325 -22.46 9.37 -17.53
N MET A 326 -23.61 8.72 -17.63
CA MET A 326 -23.90 7.86 -18.75
C MET A 326 -23.77 8.75 -19.99
N LEU A 327 -22.63 8.67 -20.66
CA LEU A 327 -22.40 9.12 -22.03
C LEU A 327 -21.73 7.96 -22.76
#